data_AF-A0A141RDN3-F1
#
_entry.id   AF-A0A141RDN3-F1
#
_cell.length_a   1.000
_cell.length_b   1.000
_cell.length_c   1.000
_cell.angle_alpha   90.00
_cell.angle_beta   90.00
_cell.angle_gamma   90.00
#
_symmetry.space_group_name_H-M   'P 1'
#
loop_
_entity.id
_entity.type
_entity.pdbx_description
1 polymer ?
#
loop_
_entity_poly.entity_id
_entity_poly.type
_entity_poly.pdbx_seq_one_letter_code
_entity_poly.pdbx_strand_id
1 'polypeptide(L)'
;MIGYEFEHQLNDTLTLRQNARYATIKQKYRYLVYSTSAANSSVLSRRAQHEQRQTDEFGIDNQLEAQFASGQVAHTVIGGVDYKTSKDKQYLGRAGGSQYDIDWRSPSYGVNVDESAFSPATNEQQNLDQTGVYVQDQLSWRNWELLVSGRYDW
;
A
#
# COMPACT_ATOMS: atom_id res chain seq x y z
N MET A 1 -13.48 2.97 -0.69
CA MET A 1 -12.69 3.36 -1.87
C MET A 1 -13.63 4.01 -2.85
N ILE A 2 -13.14 5.00 -3.59
CA ILE A 2 -13.85 5.63 -4.71
C ILE A 2 -12.84 5.85 -5.83
N GLY A 3 -13.30 5.81 -7.08
CA GLY A 3 -12.46 6.05 -8.24
C GLY A 3 -13.31 6.25 -9.48
N TYR A 4 -12.67 6.65 -10.56
CA TYR A 4 -13.27 6.71 -11.88
C TYR A 4 -12.25 6.25 -12.94
N GLU A 5 -12.80 5.87 -14.07
CA GLU A 5 -12.08 5.60 -15.30
C GLU A 5 -12.72 6.46 -16.39
N PHE A 6 -11.89 7.19 -17.10
CA PHE A 6 -12.29 8.05 -18.20
C PHE A 6 -11.53 7.62 -19.45
N GLU A 7 -12.26 7.45 -20.55
CA GLU A 7 -11.71 7.17 -21.85
C GLU A 7 -12.34 8.11 -22.87
N HIS A 8 -11.51 8.69 -23.73
CA HIS A 8 -11.97 9.49 -24.84
C HIS A 8 -11.11 9.25 -26.07
N GLN A 9 -11.74 8.73 -27.12
CA GLN A 9 -11.13 8.62 -28.44
C GLN A 9 -11.13 10.01 -29.09
N LEU A 10 -9.95 10.63 -29.19
CA LEU A 10 -9.77 11.96 -29.77
C LEU A 10 -9.94 11.92 -31.30
N ASN A 11 -9.49 10.82 -31.92
CA ASN A 11 -9.65 10.52 -33.34
C ASN A 11 -9.34 9.02 -33.61
N ASP A 12 -9.28 8.62 -34.87
CA ASP A 12 -9.01 7.24 -35.30
C ASP A 12 -7.65 6.67 -34.84
N THR A 13 -6.72 7.53 -34.39
CA THR A 13 -5.34 7.18 -34.03
C THR A 13 -5.07 7.38 -32.54
N LEU A 14 -5.70 8.36 -31.90
CA LEU A 14 -5.37 8.81 -30.55
C LEU A 14 -6.51 8.55 -29.57
N THR A 15 -6.18 7.89 -28.47
CA THR A 15 -7.08 7.64 -27.34
C THR A 15 -6.46 8.20 -26.06
N LEU A 16 -7.21 9.02 -25.34
CA LEU A 16 -6.86 9.52 -24.02
C LEU A 16 -7.54 8.68 -22.96
N ARG A 17 -6.77 8.22 -21.97
CA ARG A 17 -7.27 7.49 -20.80
C ARG A 17 -6.84 8.23 -19.53
N GLN A 18 -7.75 8.36 -18.57
CA GLN A 18 -7.45 8.91 -17.26
C GLN A 18 -8.12 8.05 -16.19
N ASN A 19 -7.31 7.50 -15.28
CA ASN A 19 -7.78 6.64 -14.21
C ASN A 19 -7.40 7.28 -12.89
N ALA A 20 -8.35 7.42 -11.96
CA ALA A 20 -8.05 7.92 -10.63
C ALA A 20 -8.73 7.08 -9.55
N ARG A 21 -8.03 6.92 -8.42
CA ARG A 21 -8.52 6.15 -7.28
C ARG A 21 -8.11 6.81 -5.97
N TYR A 22 -9.06 6.89 -5.05
CA TYR A 22 -8.83 7.23 -3.65
C TYR A 22 -9.28 6.09 -2.74
N ALA A 23 -8.43 5.70 -1.81
CA ALA A 23 -8.69 4.63 -0.85
C ALA A 23 -8.31 5.06 0.56
N THR A 24 -9.11 4.64 1.54
CA THR A 24 -8.77 4.73 2.95
C THR A 24 -8.87 3.34 3.53
N ILE A 25 -7.80 2.91 4.20
CA ILE A 25 -7.72 1.65 4.94
C ILE A 25 -7.59 2.00 6.41
N LYS A 26 -8.43 1.40 7.25
CA LYS A 26 -8.38 1.57 8.71
C LYS A 26 -8.24 0.22 9.36
N GLN A 27 -7.21 0.05 10.17
CA GLN A 27 -6.92 -1.16 10.91
C GLN A 27 -6.86 -0.85 12.39
N LYS A 28 -7.45 -1.74 13.19
CA LYS A 28 -7.41 -1.67 14.66
C LYS A 28 -7.14 -3.07 15.18
N TYR A 29 -6.04 -3.22 15.91
CA TYR A 29 -5.64 -4.50 16.49
C TYR A 29 -5.49 -4.37 18.00
N ARG A 30 -5.91 -5.42 18.69
CA ARG A 30 -5.72 -5.59 20.14
C ARG A 30 -5.22 -7.00 20.37
N TYR A 31 -4.05 -7.12 20.98
CA TYR A 31 -3.43 -8.42 21.20
C TYR A 31 -2.44 -8.38 22.35
N LEU A 32 -2.18 -9.55 22.94
CA LEU A 32 -1.10 -9.77 23.90
C LEU A 32 0.10 -10.32 23.14
N VAL A 33 1.26 -9.68 23.29
CA VAL A 33 2.51 -10.12 22.67
C VAL A 33 3.48 -10.60 23.75
N TYR A 34 4.26 -11.63 23.43
CA TYR A 34 5.39 -12.05 24.26
C TYR A 34 6.35 -10.87 24.50
N SER A 35 6.82 -10.74 25.74
CA SER A 35 7.81 -9.74 26.13
C SER A 35 9.11 -10.41 26.55
N THR A 36 9.08 -11.21 27.61
CA THR A 36 10.26 -11.82 28.23
C THR A 36 9.89 -13.11 28.97
N SER A 37 10.90 -13.92 29.32
CA SER A 37 10.76 -15.03 30.26
C SER A 37 12.08 -15.25 30.99
N ALA A 38 12.03 -15.58 32.28
CA ALA A 38 13.21 -16.02 33.01
C ALA A 38 13.67 -17.40 32.50
N ALA A 39 14.98 -17.66 32.58
CA ALA A 39 15.54 -18.96 32.20
C ALA A 39 14.86 -20.08 33.01
N ASN A 40 14.46 -21.15 32.32
CA ASN A 40 13.78 -22.33 32.89
C ASN A 40 12.40 -22.06 33.55
N SER A 41 11.81 -20.88 33.38
CA SER A 41 10.46 -20.57 33.87
C SER A 41 9.38 -21.14 32.93
N SER A 42 8.23 -21.56 33.48
CA SER A 42 7.02 -21.77 32.66
C SER A 42 6.21 -20.52 32.43
N VAL A 43 6.50 -19.44 33.15
CA VAL A 43 5.78 -18.18 33.04
C VAL A 43 6.42 -17.34 31.94
N LEU A 44 5.60 -17.00 30.95
CA LEU A 44 5.91 -16.06 29.88
C LEU A 44 5.31 -14.71 30.23
N SER A 45 6.15 -13.69 30.36
CA SER A 45 5.68 -12.33 30.50
C SER A 45 5.20 -11.79 29.17
N ARG A 46 4.00 -11.21 29.17
CA ARG A 46 3.37 -10.62 27.99
C ARG A 46 3.09 -9.15 28.22
N ARG A 47 2.88 -8.41 27.15
CA ARG A 47 2.38 -7.03 27.20
C ARG A 47 1.17 -6.91 26.30
N ALA A 48 0.21 -6.07 26.70
CA ALA A 48 -0.90 -5.71 25.85
C ALA A 48 -0.44 -4.68 24.82
N GLN A 49 -0.92 -4.84 23.59
CA GLN A 49 -0.72 -3.89 22.50
C GLN A 49 -2.07 -3.50 21.93
N HIS A 50 -2.20 -2.20 21.67
CA HIS A 50 -3.31 -1.62 20.94
C HIS A 50 -2.72 -0.84 19.78
N GLU A 51 -2.96 -1.33 18.58
CA GLU A 51 -2.42 -0.75 17.35
C GLU A 51 -3.55 -0.17 16.52
N GLN A 52 -3.36 1.05 16.04
CA GLN A 52 -4.25 1.69 15.10
C GLN A 52 -3.43 2.17 13.92
N ARG A 53 -3.87 1.78 12.72
CA ARG A 53 -3.26 2.23 11.47
C ARG A 53 -4.32 2.79 10.55
N GLN A 54 -4.04 3.94 9.96
CA GLN A 54 -4.87 4.50 8.89
C GLN A 54 -3.96 4.87 7.72
N THR A 55 -4.25 4.29 6.56
CA THR A 55 -3.54 4.58 5.31
C THR A 55 -4.53 5.22 4.35
N ASP A 56 -4.27 6.46 3.96
CA ASP A 56 -5.02 7.17 2.92
C ASP A 56 -4.16 7.22 1.66
N GLU A 57 -4.67 6.69 0.55
CA GLU A 57 -3.96 6.58 -0.72
C GLU A 57 -4.74 7.29 -1.83
N PHE A 58 -4.03 8.04 -2.66
CA PHE A 58 -4.54 8.61 -3.89
C PHE A 58 -3.61 8.26 -5.05
N GLY A 59 -4.19 7.89 -6.18
CA GLY A 59 -3.45 7.70 -7.42
C GLY A 59 -4.23 8.27 -8.59
N ILE A 60 -3.52 8.89 -9.52
CA ILE A 60 -4.05 9.31 -10.82
C ILE A 60 -3.04 8.96 -11.90
N ASP A 61 -3.54 8.49 -13.03
CA ASP A 61 -2.75 8.13 -14.20
C ASP A 61 -3.39 8.72 -15.45
N ASN A 62 -2.60 9.43 -16.25
CA ASN A 62 -3.01 10.04 -17.49
C ASN A 62 -2.20 9.41 -18.62
N GLN A 63 -2.89 8.71 -19.52
CA GLN A 63 -2.27 7.96 -20.59
C GLN A 63 -2.78 8.46 -21.94
N LEU A 64 -1.85 8.62 -22.88
CA LEU A 64 -2.14 8.85 -24.28
C LEU A 64 -1.66 7.64 -25.08
N GLU A 65 -2.60 7.01 -25.77
CA GLU A 65 -2.35 5.89 -26.67
C GLU A 65 -2.46 6.37 -28.12
N ALA A 66 -1.47 6.03 -28.94
CA ALA A 66 -1.40 6.35 -30.35
C ALA A 66 -1.17 5.07 -31.17
N GLN A 67 -2.10 4.74 -32.07
CA GLN A 67 -2.00 3.60 -32.98
C GLN A 67 -1.83 4.08 -34.41
N PHE A 68 -0.66 3.84 -35.01
CA PHE A 68 -0.35 4.28 -36.37
C PHE A 68 0.59 3.32 -37.09
N ALA A 69 0.80 3.51 -38.38
CA ALA A 69 1.77 2.73 -39.16
C ALA A 69 2.87 3.63 -39.73
N SER A 70 4.12 3.14 -39.68
CA SER A 70 5.26 3.72 -40.39
C SER A 70 5.71 2.76 -41.50
N GLY A 71 5.14 2.95 -42.70
CA GLY A 71 5.37 2.03 -43.83
C GLY A 71 4.76 0.65 -43.58
N GLN A 72 5.60 -0.38 -43.42
CA GLN A 72 5.17 -1.76 -43.15
C GLN A 72 5.11 -2.09 -41.65
N VAL A 73 5.49 -1.15 -40.79
CA VAL A 73 5.56 -1.37 -39.33
C VAL A 73 4.32 -0.74 -38.69
N ALA A 74 3.57 -1.52 -37.94
CA ALA A 74 2.49 -1.01 -37.10
C ALA A 74 3.03 -0.67 -35.70
N HIS A 75 2.60 0.47 -35.16
CA HIS A 75 3.01 0.98 -33.85
C HIS A 75 1.80 1.11 -32.94
N THR A 76 1.97 0.70 -31.69
CA THR A 76 1.09 1.08 -30.58
C THR A 76 1.95 1.76 -29.53
N VAL A 77 1.90 3.10 -29.53
CA VAL A 77 2.66 3.92 -28.59
C VAL A 77 1.77 4.31 -27.43
N ILE A 78 2.21 4.06 -26.20
CA ILE A 78 1.54 4.50 -24.98
C ILE A 78 2.53 5.38 -24.22
N GLY A 79 2.16 6.63 -23.97
CA GLY A 79 2.92 7.54 -23.12
C GLY A 79 2.03 8.09 -22.02
N GLY A 80 2.58 8.35 -20.84
CA GLY A 80 1.76 8.86 -19.75
C GLY A 80 2.54 9.45 -18.59
N VAL A 81 1.77 10.07 -17.70
CA VAL A 81 2.23 10.63 -16.43
C VAL A 81 1.30 10.15 -15.33
N ASP A 82 1.87 9.53 -14.32
CA ASP A 82 1.15 9.09 -13.13
C ASP A 82 1.67 9.77 -11.87
N TYR A 83 0.78 9.93 -10.90
CA TYR A 83 1.08 10.45 -9.58
C TYR A 83 0.40 9.58 -8.53
N LYS A 84 1.15 9.22 -7.49
CA LYS A 84 0.68 8.45 -6.35
C LYS A 84 1.12 9.12 -5.06
N THR A 85 0.21 9.18 -4.11
CA THR A 85 0.50 9.63 -2.74
C THR A 85 -0.13 8.70 -1.73
N SER A 86 0.59 8.47 -0.64
CA SER A 86 0.15 7.66 0.48
C SER A 86 0.49 8.37 1.78
N LYS A 87 -0.50 8.43 2.66
CA LYS A 87 -0.39 8.98 4.01
C LYS A 87 -0.72 7.88 5.00
N ASP A 88 0.29 7.40 5.69
CA ASP A 88 0.18 6.32 6.65
C ASP A 88 0.37 6.86 8.07
N LYS A 89 -0.67 6.74 8.89
CA LYS A 89 -0.66 7.10 10.30
C LYS A 89 -0.65 5.84 11.13
N GLN A 90 0.31 5.71 12.03
CA GLN A 90 0.45 4.57 12.92
C GLN A 90 0.50 5.04 14.37
N TYR A 91 -0.33 4.41 15.20
CA TYR A 91 -0.29 4.53 16.65
C TYR A 91 -0.12 3.15 17.27
N LEU A 92 0.83 3.02 18.20
CA LEU A 92 1.03 1.83 19.01
C LEU A 92 1.01 2.21 20.49
N GLY A 93 -0.02 1.77 21.20
CA GLY A 93 -0.06 1.77 22.66
C GLY A 93 0.52 0.47 23.22
N ARG A 94 1.22 0.55 24.36
CA ARG A 94 1.62 -0.63 25.14
C ARG A 94 1.18 -0.49 26.59
N ALA A 95 0.74 -1.61 27.19
CA ALA A 95 0.52 -1.73 28.62
C ALA A 95 1.24 -2.98 29.14
N GLY A 96 1.98 -2.82 30.24
CA GLY A 96 2.67 -3.91 30.93
C GLY A 96 1.99 -4.27 32.25
N GLY A 97 2.42 -5.38 32.84
CA GLY A 97 1.99 -5.82 34.16
C GLY A 97 1.85 -7.33 34.23
N SER A 98 2.14 -7.89 35.41
CA SER A 98 2.15 -9.34 35.64
C SER A 98 0.76 -9.98 35.48
N GLN A 99 -0.32 -9.19 35.53
CA GLN A 99 -1.66 -9.67 35.21
C GLN A 99 -1.78 -10.19 33.77
N TYR A 100 -0.87 -9.80 32.87
CA TYR A 100 -0.85 -10.30 31.50
C TYR A 100 -0.01 -11.56 31.31
N ASP A 101 0.75 -11.98 32.32
CA ASP A 101 1.64 -13.14 32.20
C ASP A 101 0.82 -14.43 32.01
N ILE A 102 1.44 -15.44 31.40
CA ILE A 102 0.81 -16.75 31.17
C ILE A 102 1.79 -17.87 31.48
N ASP A 103 1.33 -18.85 32.24
CA ASP A 103 2.05 -20.11 32.38
C ASP A 103 1.66 -21.04 31.22
N TRP A 104 2.62 -21.47 30.39
CA TRP A 104 2.31 -22.32 29.24
C TRP A 104 1.93 -23.77 29.63
N ARG A 105 2.25 -24.21 30.85
CA ARG A 105 1.87 -25.53 31.40
C ARG A 105 0.44 -25.52 31.94
N SER A 106 -0.08 -24.35 32.31
CA SER A 106 -1.45 -24.17 32.80
C SER A 106 -1.99 -22.79 32.37
N PRO A 107 -2.37 -22.64 31.09
CA PRO A 107 -2.69 -21.33 30.54
C PRO A 107 -4.04 -20.80 31.05
N SER A 108 -4.03 -19.55 31.50
CA SER A 108 -5.24 -18.77 31.80
C SER A 108 -5.52 -17.78 30.67
N TYR A 109 -6.79 -17.76 30.22
CA TYR A 109 -7.28 -16.89 29.15
C TYR A 109 -8.37 -15.96 29.68
N GLY A 110 -8.73 -14.93 28.91
CA GLY A 110 -9.78 -13.97 29.29
C GLY A 110 -9.34 -12.86 30.25
N VAL A 111 -8.04 -12.56 30.29
CA VAL A 111 -7.48 -11.44 31.07
C VAL A 111 -8.09 -10.11 30.64
N ASN A 112 -8.56 -9.34 31.62
CA ASN A 112 -9.07 -7.99 31.38
C ASN A 112 -7.91 -7.03 31.12
N VAL A 113 -7.99 -6.28 30.02
CA VAL A 113 -6.99 -5.27 29.66
C VAL A 113 -7.64 -3.90 29.82
N ASP A 114 -7.14 -3.11 30.77
CA ASP A 114 -7.61 -1.75 30.99
C ASP A 114 -7.01 -0.81 29.92
N GLU A 115 -7.89 -0.21 29.10
CA GLU A 115 -7.50 0.75 28.06
C GLU A 115 -6.79 1.99 28.64
N SER A 116 -7.07 2.35 29.91
CA SER A 116 -6.41 3.48 30.58
C SER A 116 -4.95 3.19 30.98
N ALA A 117 -4.54 1.91 31.00
CA ALA A 117 -3.19 1.50 31.34
C ALA A 117 -2.20 1.62 30.17
N PHE A 118 -2.67 1.93 28.96
CA PHE A 118 -1.81 2.06 27.79
C PHE A 118 -1.06 3.39 27.77
N SER A 119 0.25 3.31 27.51
CA SER A 119 1.08 4.46 27.15
C SER A 119 1.48 4.41 25.67
N PRO A 120 1.56 5.56 24.98
CA PRO A 120 2.06 5.61 23.61
C PRO A 120 3.50 5.09 23.52
N ALA A 121 3.73 4.07 22.70
CA ALA A 121 5.06 3.58 22.37
C ALA A 121 5.57 4.17 21.06
N THR A 122 4.71 4.26 20.05
CA THR A 122 4.96 5.01 18.81
C THR A 122 3.71 5.75 18.38
N ASN A 123 3.91 6.91 17.76
CA ASN A 123 2.86 7.72 17.15
C ASN A 123 3.51 8.46 15.98
N GLU A 124 3.41 7.87 14.80
CA GLU A 124 4.19 8.25 13.63
C GLU A 124 3.27 8.46 12.43
N GLN A 125 3.74 9.31 11.52
CA GLN A 125 3.12 9.48 10.22
C GLN A 125 4.20 9.43 9.15
N GLN A 126 3.98 8.59 8.15
CA GLN A 126 4.81 8.48 6.96
C GLN A 126 4.00 8.97 5.76
N ASN A 127 4.59 9.85 4.97
CA ASN A 127 4.02 10.29 3.70
C ASN A 127 4.95 9.83 2.58
N LEU A 128 4.38 9.32 1.50
CA LEU A 128 5.10 8.97 0.28
C LEU A 128 4.40 9.66 -0.88
N ASP A 129 5.18 10.33 -1.71
CA ASP A 129 4.74 10.95 -2.94
C ASP A 129 5.66 10.44 -4.05
N GLN A 130 5.08 10.03 -5.17
CA GLN A 130 5.82 9.55 -6.32
C GLN A 130 5.15 10.05 -7.59
N THR A 131 5.96 10.62 -8.49
CA THR A 131 5.54 10.96 -9.85
C THR A 131 6.32 10.11 -10.83
N GLY A 132 5.63 9.60 -11.85
CA GLY A 132 6.21 8.79 -12.90
C GLY A 132 5.91 9.37 -14.27
N VAL A 133 6.91 9.35 -15.15
CA VAL A 133 6.74 9.57 -16.59
C VAL A 133 7.18 8.32 -17.31
N TYR A 134 6.39 7.86 -18.27
CA TYR A 134 6.68 6.64 -18.99
C TYR A 134 6.29 6.74 -20.46
N VAL A 135 6.95 5.91 -21.26
CA VAL A 135 6.65 5.70 -22.68
C VAL A 135 6.93 4.25 -23.05
N GLN A 136 6.08 3.69 -23.90
CA GLN A 136 6.20 2.35 -24.46
C GLN A 136 5.79 2.40 -25.93
N ASP A 137 6.52 1.72 -26.79
CA ASP A 137 6.16 1.49 -28.19
C ASP A 137 6.21 -0.01 -28.48
N GLN A 138 5.09 -0.55 -28.96
CA GLN A 138 5.02 -1.89 -29.53
C GLN A 138 5.03 -1.79 -31.05
N LEU A 139 6.06 -2.38 -31.67
CA LEU A 139 6.25 -2.43 -33.10
C LEU A 139 5.95 -3.82 -33.64
N SER A 140 5.05 -3.92 -34.61
CA SER A 140 4.73 -5.15 -35.32
C SER A 140 5.17 -5.05 -36.78
N TRP A 141 5.97 -6.02 -37.22
CA TRP A 141 6.43 -6.11 -38.61
C TRP A 141 6.49 -7.57 -39.08
N ARG A 142 5.56 -7.96 -39.96
CA ARG A 142 5.40 -9.34 -40.46
C ARG A 142 5.16 -10.34 -39.33
N ASN A 143 6.20 -11.04 -38.90
CA ASN A 143 6.18 -12.05 -37.85
C ASN A 143 7.04 -11.62 -36.65
N TRP A 144 7.51 -10.37 -36.64
CA TRP A 144 8.29 -9.78 -35.56
C TRP A 144 7.43 -8.85 -34.73
N GLU A 145 7.55 -8.99 -33.42
CA GLU A 145 6.99 -8.08 -32.40
C GLU A 145 8.14 -7.58 -31.55
N LEU A 146 8.32 -6.26 -31.46
CA LEU A 146 9.35 -5.62 -30.64
C LEU A 146 8.67 -4.64 -29.68
N LEU A 147 9.05 -4.71 -28.41
CA LEU A 147 8.58 -3.78 -27.37
C LEU A 147 9.77 -2.96 -26.85
N VAL A 148 9.64 -1.64 -26.87
CA VAL A 148 10.63 -0.72 -26.29
C VAL A 148 9.92 0.15 -25.27
N SER A 149 10.43 0.23 -24.05
CA SER A 149 9.83 1.00 -22.96
C SER A 149 10.86 1.73 -22.11
N GLY A 150 10.49 2.91 -21.62
CA GLY A 150 11.27 3.68 -20.66
C GLY A 150 10.36 4.29 -19.60
N ARG A 151 10.85 4.37 -18.36
CA ARG A 151 10.16 4.99 -17.24
C ARG A 151 11.15 5.72 -16.34
N TYR A 152 10.73 6.87 -15.81
CA TYR A 152 11.45 7.62 -14.80
C TYR A 152 10.51 7.96 -13.65
N ASP A 153 10.93 7.63 -12.43
CA ASP A 153 10.18 7.85 -11.19
C ASP A 153 11.00 8.75 -10.26
N TRP A 154 10.32 9.66 -9.57
CA TRP A 154 10.90 10.51 -8.52
C TRP A 154 9.90 10.85 -7.42
#